data_AF-A0A5A7TY82-F1
#
_entry.id   AF-A0A5A7TY82-F1
#
_cell.length_a   1.000
_cell.length_b   1.000
_cell.length_c   1.000
_cell.angle_alpha   90.00
_cell.angle_beta   90.00
_cell.angle_gamma   90.00
#
_symmetry.space_group_name_H-M   'P 1'
#
loop_
_entity.id
_entity.type
_entity.pdbx_description
1 polymer ?
#
loop_
_entity_poly.entity_id
_entity_poly.type
_entity_poly.pdbx_seq_one_letter_code
_entity_poly.pdbx_strand_id
1 'polypeptide(L)'
;MASSFPNPSFPHCSFLISNSTSSTHFPLSYPPTSLTVFPQISSTKNGSVSKIHGKFEKFQGETPQDDVLDANPSSSLQQQLSQEVEEDDSCLPSDLEGAVRQSGEAAGLFVSSGGARAIVELLIPQLQFLDDEGAQAELWELSRVFLESLIEETNCEKVKAVFPDAGAAALLEYRWKDASFKISSLSDRKPVDIADEIVVMVVPDYQMLENVQKIAAALSDDPPRPLIMWNPRLISEDVGVGFNVRKLRRYFLSTFTTVYSMRPLPSGAVFRAYPGLWKVFYDDKDRPGRYLLAKELISRPDAGDLEIIFGNVADSDQDPSFLDKAAGVLSSLTRFMKAISK
;
A
#
# COMPACT_ATOMS: atom_id res chain seq x y z
N MET A 1 -30.79 -14.54 84.39
CA MET A 1 -31.69 -14.51 83.21
C MET A 1 -30.80 -14.89 82.03
N ALA A 2 -30.82 -16.09 81.43
CA ALA A 2 -31.94 -16.91 80.91
C ALA A 2 -32.78 -16.10 79.89
N SER A 3 -33.02 -16.52 78.63
CA SER A 3 -32.65 -17.73 77.85
C SER A 3 -32.46 -17.36 76.34
N SER A 4 -32.27 -18.20 75.30
CA SER A 4 -32.20 -19.68 75.08
C SER A 4 -31.55 -20.02 73.72
N PHE A 5 -31.16 -21.28 73.51
CA PHE A 5 -30.78 -21.96 72.23
C PHE A 5 -32.05 -22.50 71.48
N PRO A 6 -32.04 -23.16 70.27
CA PRO A 6 -30.94 -23.92 69.63
C PRO A 6 -30.81 -23.97 68.07
N ASN A 7 -29.79 -24.73 67.60
CA ASN A 7 -29.56 -25.22 66.22
C ASN A 7 -30.51 -26.38 65.81
N PRO A 8 -30.61 -26.66 64.50
CA PRO A 8 -30.16 -27.97 63.93
C PRO A 8 -29.40 -27.79 62.58
N SER A 9 -28.19 -28.34 62.32
CA SER A 9 -27.76 -29.74 62.10
C SER A 9 -28.13 -30.39 60.74
N PHE A 10 -27.16 -30.39 59.78
CA PHE A 10 -26.69 -31.48 58.87
C PHE A 10 -27.68 -32.34 58.03
N PRO A 11 -27.31 -32.91 56.84
CA PRO A 11 -25.99 -33.52 56.57
C PRO A 11 -25.33 -33.32 55.18
N HIS A 12 -24.07 -33.76 55.11
CA HIS A 12 -23.35 -34.09 53.87
C HIS A 12 -24.00 -35.25 53.11
N CYS A 13 -23.80 -35.29 51.79
CA CYS A 13 -23.80 -36.53 51.02
C CYS A 13 -22.50 -36.60 50.21
N SER A 14 -21.92 -37.80 50.11
CA SER A 14 -20.62 -38.09 49.51
C SER A 14 -20.72 -39.29 48.58
N PHE A 15 -19.80 -39.39 47.60
CA PHE A 15 -19.61 -40.52 46.67
C PHE A 15 -20.73 -40.64 45.60
N LEU A 16 -20.44 -40.90 44.33
CA LEU A 16 -19.60 -41.98 43.81
C LEU A 16 -18.90 -41.63 42.49
N ILE A 17 -17.78 -42.31 42.26
CA ILE A 17 -17.06 -42.37 40.98
C ILE A 17 -17.79 -43.36 40.06
N SER A 18 -18.01 -43.00 38.80
CA SER A 18 -18.38 -43.96 37.74
C SER A 18 -17.41 -43.87 36.56
N ASN A 19 -16.47 -44.83 36.51
CA ASN A 19 -15.76 -45.12 35.27
C ASN A 19 -16.76 -45.68 34.25
N SER A 20 -16.80 -45.08 33.06
CA SER A 20 -17.44 -45.68 31.89
C SER A 20 -16.41 -45.80 30.77
N THR A 21 -15.80 -46.97 30.66
CA THR A 21 -15.04 -47.37 29.47
C THR A 21 -16.01 -47.65 28.33
N SER A 22 -15.78 -47.05 27.15
CA SER A 22 -16.42 -47.46 25.91
C SER A 22 -15.45 -47.28 24.76
N SER A 23 -14.89 -48.41 24.31
CA SER A 23 -14.00 -48.48 23.16
C SER A 23 -14.79 -48.46 21.86
N THR A 24 -14.44 -47.57 20.94
CA THR A 24 -14.73 -47.75 19.51
C THR A 24 -13.45 -47.58 18.71
N HIS A 25 -13.00 -48.67 18.10
CA HIS A 25 -11.86 -48.68 17.19
C HIS A 25 -12.27 -48.09 15.85
N PHE A 26 -11.46 -47.18 15.30
CA PHE A 26 -11.38 -46.93 13.86
C PHE A 26 -9.90 -46.90 13.43
N PRO A 27 -9.55 -47.52 12.29
CA PRO A 27 -8.16 -47.84 11.97
C PRO A 27 -7.37 -46.68 11.37
N LEU A 28 -6.08 -46.64 11.69
CA LEU A 28 -5.04 -45.96 10.93
C LEU A 28 -5.05 -46.43 9.46
N SER A 29 -4.88 -45.48 8.53
CA SER A 29 -4.50 -45.75 7.15
C SER A 29 -3.46 -44.72 6.70
N TYR A 30 -2.18 -45.09 6.79
CA TYR A 30 -1.09 -44.37 6.14
C TYR A 30 -0.93 -44.86 4.69
N PRO A 31 -0.79 -43.99 3.68
CA PRO A 31 -0.17 -44.35 2.41
C PRO A 31 1.37 -44.34 2.56
N PRO A 32 2.10 -45.24 1.87
CA PRO A 32 3.55 -45.39 2.05
C PRO A 32 4.37 -44.42 1.21
N THR A 33 5.53 -44.01 1.74
CA THR A 33 6.65 -43.46 0.96
C THR A 33 7.22 -44.52 0.02
N SER A 34 7.52 -44.11 -1.22
CA SER A 34 8.40 -44.84 -2.13
C SER A 34 9.51 -43.89 -2.62
N LEU A 35 10.73 -44.41 -2.74
CA LEU A 35 11.96 -43.67 -3.01
C LEU A 35 12.54 -44.05 -4.37
N THR A 36 13.23 -43.10 -5.01
CA THR A 36 14.11 -43.24 -6.20
C THR A 36 13.42 -43.63 -7.52
N VAL A 37 13.69 -42.99 -8.65
CA VAL A 37 14.97 -43.02 -9.40
C VAL A 37 15.14 -41.76 -10.29
N PHE A 38 16.39 -41.31 -10.48
CA PHE A 38 16.78 -40.21 -11.38
C PHE A 38 16.62 -40.57 -12.87
N PRO A 39 16.60 -39.57 -13.77
CA PRO A 39 17.78 -39.44 -14.62
C PRO A 39 18.37 -38.02 -14.72
N GLN A 40 19.69 -38.04 -14.87
CA GLN A 40 20.61 -36.93 -15.11
C GLN A 40 20.53 -36.45 -16.57
N ILE A 41 20.36 -35.14 -16.80
CA ILE A 41 20.69 -34.49 -18.10
C ILE A 41 21.55 -33.24 -17.83
N SER A 42 22.54 -33.04 -18.70
CA SER A 42 23.70 -32.18 -18.50
C SER A 42 23.55 -30.74 -19.03
N SER A 43 24.31 -29.84 -18.41
CA SER A 43 24.55 -28.46 -18.85
C SER A 43 25.10 -28.32 -20.30
N THR A 44 24.58 -27.34 -21.04
CA THR A 44 25.34 -26.59 -22.05
C THR A 44 24.92 -25.11 -22.15
N LYS A 45 25.79 -24.22 -21.65
CA LYS A 45 26.26 -22.94 -22.22
C LYS A 45 25.37 -22.03 -23.11
N ASN A 46 25.46 -20.74 -22.77
CA ASN A 46 25.72 -19.54 -23.61
C ASN A 46 24.57 -18.56 -23.99
N GLY A 47 24.83 -17.28 -23.70
CA GLY A 47 24.29 -16.09 -24.39
C GLY A 47 22.95 -15.57 -23.84
N SER A 48 22.68 -14.26 -23.80
CA SER A 48 23.53 -13.08 -23.98
C SER A 48 22.84 -11.88 -23.30
N VAL A 49 23.57 -11.07 -22.52
CA VAL A 49 22.99 -9.85 -21.92
C VAL A 49 23.05 -8.70 -22.94
N SER A 50 21.95 -8.47 -23.65
CA SER A 50 21.83 -7.34 -24.58
C SER A 50 21.57 -6.03 -23.84
N LYS A 51 22.64 -5.36 -23.40
CA LYS A 51 22.58 -3.92 -23.04
C LYS A 51 22.40 -3.10 -24.32
N ILE A 52 21.21 -2.54 -24.54
CA ILE A 52 20.98 -1.59 -25.64
C ILE A 52 21.48 -0.21 -25.20
N HIS A 53 22.75 0.09 -25.47
CA HIS A 53 23.24 1.46 -25.48
C HIS A 53 22.92 2.11 -26.83
N GLY A 54 21.86 2.93 -26.86
CA GLY A 54 21.55 3.83 -27.97
C GLY A 54 22.54 5.00 -27.99
N LYS A 55 23.45 4.98 -28.97
CA LYS A 55 24.49 5.99 -29.19
C LYS A 55 23.89 7.19 -29.92
N PHE A 56 23.99 8.41 -29.38
CA PHE A 56 23.66 9.61 -30.16
C PHE A 56 24.91 10.11 -30.90
N GLU A 57 24.76 10.41 -32.18
CA GLU A 57 25.86 10.80 -33.05
C GLU A 57 26.28 12.25 -32.84
N LYS A 58 27.60 12.48 -32.86
CA LYS A 58 28.22 13.78 -32.68
C LYS A 58 28.39 14.44 -34.05
N PHE A 59 27.41 15.24 -34.47
CA PHE A 59 27.53 16.01 -35.71
C PHE A 59 28.57 17.13 -35.54
N GLN A 60 29.75 16.91 -36.10
CA GLN A 60 30.69 17.99 -36.45
C GLN A 60 30.52 18.26 -37.95
N GLY A 61 30.11 19.49 -38.28
CA GLY A 61 30.20 20.07 -39.62
C GLY A 61 31.10 21.29 -39.53
N GLU A 62 32.12 21.37 -40.37
CA GLU A 62 33.19 22.35 -40.27
C GLU A 62 32.80 23.73 -40.84
N THR A 63 33.47 24.77 -40.34
CA THR A 63 33.47 26.14 -40.84
C THR A 63 34.18 26.28 -42.18
N PRO A 64 33.84 27.34 -42.95
CA PRO A 64 34.88 28.21 -43.53
C PRO A 64 34.81 29.65 -42.98
N GLN A 65 35.94 30.35 -43.02
CA GLN A 65 36.11 31.75 -42.62
C GLN A 65 35.95 32.74 -43.80
N ASP A 66 36.19 34.03 -43.49
CA ASP A 66 36.42 35.19 -44.38
C ASP A 66 35.13 35.87 -44.92
N ASP A 67 34.94 37.20 -44.83
CA ASP A 67 35.74 38.27 -44.19
C ASP A 67 34.93 39.58 -44.00
N VAL A 68 35.48 40.54 -43.23
CA VAL A 68 35.22 42.01 -43.26
C VAL A 68 33.83 42.61 -42.85
N LEU A 69 33.86 43.33 -41.71
CA LEU A 69 33.22 44.62 -41.35
C LEU A 69 31.78 44.98 -41.81
N ASP A 70 30.88 45.26 -40.84
CA ASP A 70 30.44 46.64 -40.58
C ASP A 70 29.71 46.80 -39.21
N ALA A 71 29.56 48.04 -38.73
CA ALA A 71 29.10 48.34 -37.36
C ALA A 71 27.68 48.92 -37.24
N ASN A 72 26.88 48.43 -36.27
CA ASN A 72 26.20 49.28 -35.27
C ASN A 72 25.47 48.46 -34.17
N PRO A 73 25.22 49.03 -32.97
CA PRO A 73 24.75 48.27 -31.80
C PRO A 73 23.28 48.57 -31.42
N SER A 74 22.42 47.54 -31.37
CA SER A 74 21.10 47.66 -30.71
C SER A 74 20.39 46.32 -30.48
N SER A 75 20.68 45.63 -29.36
CA SER A 75 19.80 44.60 -28.77
C SER A 75 20.30 44.07 -27.41
N SER A 76 20.73 44.95 -26.50
CA SER A 76 20.77 44.58 -25.07
C SER A 76 19.36 44.69 -24.46
N LEU A 77 19.04 43.78 -23.53
CA LEU A 77 17.77 43.70 -22.77
C LEU A 77 16.57 43.03 -23.46
N GLN A 78 16.74 41.78 -23.91
CA GLN A 78 15.73 40.76 -23.62
C GLN A 78 16.30 39.76 -22.62
N GLN A 79 16.16 40.13 -21.35
CA GLN A 79 16.35 39.24 -20.21
C GLN A 79 15.22 38.21 -20.26
N GLN A 80 15.51 37.00 -20.76
CA GLN A 80 14.55 35.90 -20.74
C GLN A 80 14.24 35.55 -19.27
N LEU A 81 13.07 35.98 -18.81
CA LEU A 81 12.42 35.36 -17.66
C LEU A 81 11.98 33.97 -18.11
N SER A 82 12.84 32.98 -17.88
CA SER A 82 12.41 31.59 -17.86
C SER A 82 11.57 31.39 -16.60
N GLN A 83 10.29 31.77 -16.67
CA GLN A 83 9.30 31.20 -15.75
C GLN A 83 9.21 29.71 -16.10
N GLU A 84 9.84 28.89 -15.25
CA GLU A 84 9.46 27.49 -15.14
C GLU A 84 7.98 27.48 -14.79
N VAL A 85 7.16 27.02 -15.73
CA VAL A 85 5.76 26.74 -15.46
C VAL A 85 5.78 25.48 -14.60
N GLU A 86 5.60 25.64 -13.29
CA GLU A 86 5.36 24.50 -12.40
C GLU A 86 4.20 23.69 -12.99
N GLU A 87 4.48 22.45 -13.39
CA GLU A 87 3.45 21.58 -13.96
C GLU A 87 2.51 21.15 -12.83
N ASP A 88 1.21 21.41 -12.99
CA ASP A 88 0.19 21.14 -11.94
C ASP A 88 0.17 19.67 -11.46
N ASP A 89 0.67 18.75 -12.28
CA ASP A 89 0.77 17.31 -12.00
C ASP A 89 2.11 16.85 -11.40
N SER A 90 3.06 17.77 -11.16
CA SER A 90 4.39 17.49 -10.59
C SER A 90 4.37 16.80 -9.21
N CYS A 91 3.26 16.85 -8.47
CA CYS A 91 3.10 16.12 -7.22
C CYS A 91 2.69 14.65 -7.38
N LEU A 92 2.32 14.21 -8.59
CA LEU A 92 1.99 12.81 -8.86
C LEU A 92 3.28 11.98 -9.01
N PRO A 93 3.30 10.74 -8.52
CA PRO A 93 4.48 9.88 -8.61
C PRO A 93 4.77 9.49 -10.07
N SER A 94 6.06 9.50 -10.42
CA SER A 94 6.55 9.11 -11.74
C SER A 94 6.29 7.65 -12.07
N ASP A 95 6.33 6.76 -11.08
CA ASP A 95 6.36 5.31 -11.27
C ASP A 95 5.70 4.58 -10.06
N LEU A 96 5.53 3.26 -10.11
CA LEU A 96 4.94 2.51 -8.98
C LEU A 96 5.87 2.53 -7.75
N GLU A 97 7.19 2.43 -7.93
CA GLU A 97 8.15 2.48 -6.83
C GLU A 97 8.21 3.92 -6.26
N GLY A 98 8.18 4.94 -7.12
CA GLY A 98 8.01 6.34 -6.74
C GLY A 98 6.74 6.59 -5.91
N ALA A 99 5.60 5.99 -6.29
CA ALA A 99 4.35 6.07 -5.52
C ALA A 99 4.47 5.43 -4.14
N VAL A 100 5.23 4.34 -4.03
CA VAL A 100 5.51 3.64 -2.78
C VAL A 100 6.45 4.45 -1.89
N ARG A 101 7.53 5.01 -2.45
CA ARG A 101 8.48 5.90 -1.76
C ARG A 101 7.79 7.16 -1.22
N GLN A 102 7.05 7.88 -2.08
CA GLN A 102 6.26 9.06 -1.71
C GLN A 102 5.21 8.74 -0.63
N SER A 103 4.66 7.52 -0.62
CA SER A 103 3.74 7.09 0.43
C SER A 103 4.42 6.86 1.79
N GLY A 104 5.70 6.43 1.78
CA GLY A 104 6.56 6.31 2.96
C GLY A 104 6.90 7.67 3.55
N GLU A 105 7.32 8.61 2.71
CA GLU A 105 7.56 10.02 3.07
C GLU A 105 6.30 10.66 3.69
N ALA A 106 5.15 10.55 3.02
CA ALA A 106 3.88 11.10 3.52
C ALA A 106 3.44 10.48 4.87
N ALA A 107 3.73 9.18 5.08
CA ALA A 107 3.47 8.53 6.36
C ALA A 107 4.47 8.97 7.44
N GLY A 108 5.74 9.14 7.09
CA GLY A 108 6.79 9.63 8.00
C GLY A 108 6.52 11.06 8.48
N LEU A 109 6.22 11.97 7.56
CA LEU A 109 5.80 13.35 7.86
C LEU A 109 4.59 13.39 8.81
N PHE A 110 3.60 12.52 8.60
CA PHE A 110 2.44 12.42 9.48
C PHE A 110 2.83 11.94 10.89
N VAL A 111 3.67 10.92 10.99
CA VAL A 111 4.19 10.44 12.29
C VAL A 111 5.00 11.51 13.01
N SER A 112 5.93 12.17 12.31
CA SER A 112 6.76 13.28 12.83
C SER A 112 5.91 14.48 13.29
N SER A 113 4.70 14.67 12.73
CA SER A 113 3.72 15.67 13.19
C SER A 113 2.97 15.28 14.49
N GLY A 114 3.20 14.09 15.05
CA GLY A 114 2.46 13.53 16.18
C GLY A 114 1.26 12.65 15.78
N GLY A 115 1.17 12.24 14.52
CA GLY A 115 0.08 11.40 14.00
C GLY A 115 0.19 9.94 14.44
N ALA A 116 -0.79 9.45 15.21
CA ALA A 116 -0.73 8.11 15.83
C ALA A 116 -1.33 6.97 14.98
N ARG A 117 -2.24 7.25 14.03
CA ARG A 117 -2.93 6.20 13.23
C ARG A 117 -3.07 6.59 11.76
N ALA A 118 -2.35 5.88 10.90
CA ALA A 118 -2.26 6.18 9.47
C ALA A 118 -2.72 5.02 8.58
N ILE A 119 -3.32 5.34 7.44
CA ILE A 119 -3.55 4.42 6.31
C ILE A 119 -2.86 4.97 5.08
N VAL A 120 -2.07 4.12 4.42
CA VAL A 120 -1.59 4.30 3.06
C VAL A 120 -2.41 3.37 2.17
N GLU A 121 -3.06 3.90 1.15
CA GLU A 121 -3.83 3.10 0.17
C GLU A 121 -3.30 3.34 -1.26
N LEU A 122 -2.91 2.26 -1.94
CA LEU A 122 -2.39 2.30 -3.30
C LEU A 122 -3.41 1.59 -4.20
N LEU A 123 -4.44 2.32 -4.60
CA LEU A 123 -5.58 1.81 -5.38
C LEU A 123 -5.24 1.74 -6.88
N ILE A 124 -4.04 1.25 -7.17
CA ILE A 124 -3.46 1.08 -8.50
C ILE A 124 -3.70 -0.39 -8.91
N PRO A 125 -4.33 -0.68 -10.07
CA PRO A 125 -4.68 -2.06 -10.45
C PRO A 125 -3.50 -3.04 -10.46
N GLN A 126 -2.31 -2.59 -10.83
CA GLN A 126 -1.07 -3.38 -10.77
C GLN A 126 -0.84 -4.00 -9.39
N LEU A 127 -1.02 -3.22 -8.32
CA LEU A 127 -0.88 -3.68 -6.94
C LEU A 127 -2.03 -4.61 -6.50
N GLN A 128 -3.19 -4.55 -7.19
CA GLN A 128 -4.29 -5.49 -6.96
C GLN A 128 -3.95 -6.88 -7.53
N PHE A 129 -3.26 -6.94 -8.68
CA PHE A 129 -2.79 -8.19 -9.30
C PHE A 129 -1.59 -8.82 -8.59
N LEU A 130 -0.83 -8.10 -7.75
CA LEU A 130 0.29 -8.70 -7.00
C LEU A 130 -0.15 -9.69 -5.90
N ASP A 131 -1.45 -9.80 -5.63
CA ASP A 131 -2.02 -10.84 -4.76
C ASP A 131 -2.04 -12.24 -5.42
N ASP A 132 -2.00 -12.30 -6.77
CA ASP A 132 -2.10 -13.55 -7.53
C ASP A 132 -0.84 -14.44 -7.34
N GLU A 133 -1.04 -15.75 -7.46
CA GLU A 133 -0.01 -16.76 -7.19
C GLU A 133 1.21 -16.59 -8.12
N GLY A 134 2.32 -16.11 -7.54
CA GLY A 134 3.58 -15.85 -8.23
C GLY A 134 4.04 -14.38 -8.20
N ALA A 135 3.14 -13.42 -7.96
CA ALA A 135 3.45 -11.99 -7.99
C ALA A 135 3.76 -11.39 -6.59
N GLN A 136 3.41 -12.10 -5.52
CA GLN A 136 3.62 -11.67 -4.11
C GLN A 136 5.07 -11.28 -3.77
N ALA A 137 6.07 -11.81 -4.47
CA ALA A 137 7.46 -11.43 -4.24
C ALA A 137 7.70 -9.93 -4.52
N GLU A 138 7.08 -9.38 -5.56
CA GLU A 138 7.17 -7.95 -5.91
C GLU A 138 6.44 -7.08 -4.87
N LEU A 139 5.28 -7.54 -4.37
CA LEU A 139 4.56 -6.88 -3.28
C LEU A 139 5.42 -6.74 -2.02
N TRP A 140 6.21 -7.77 -1.69
CA TRP A 140 7.12 -7.72 -0.54
C TRP A 140 8.27 -6.75 -0.77
N GLU A 141 8.94 -6.76 -1.93
CA GLU A 141 10.02 -5.80 -2.19
C GLU A 141 9.48 -4.34 -2.20
N LEU A 142 8.28 -4.09 -2.74
CA LEU A 142 7.60 -2.78 -2.61
C LEU A 142 7.30 -2.42 -1.14
N SER A 143 6.86 -3.39 -0.32
CA SER A 143 6.67 -3.15 1.12
C SER A 143 7.98 -2.81 1.85
N ARG A 144 9.11 -3.34 1.38
CA ARG A 144 10.45 -2.99 1.87
C ARG A 144 10.83 -1.56 1.48
N VAL A 145 10.61 -1.14 0.23
CA VAL A 145 10.83 0.25 -0.20
C VAL A 145 10.01 1.22 0.66
N PHE A 146 8.73 0.91 0.92
CA PHE A 146 7.90 1.70 1.83
C PHE A 146 8.50 1.85 3.24
N LEU A 147 8.96 0.74 3.81
CA LEU A 147 9.55 0.70 5.15
C LEU A 147 10.87 1.48 5.22
N GLU A 148 11.73 1.35 4.21
CA GLU A 148 13.00 2.08 4.12
C GLU A 148 12.76 3.58 3.99
N SER A 149 11.87 4.03 3.09
CA SER A 149 11.50 5.45 2.96
C SER A 149 10.88 6.04 4.23
N LEU A 150 10.07 5.26 4.95
CA LEU A 150 9.51 5.67 6.24
C LEU A 150 10.60 5.84 7.32
N ILE A 151 11.61 4.95 7.34
CA ILE A 151 12.72 5.00 8.29
C ILE A 151 13.62 6.20 8.00
N GLU A 152 13.90 6.48 6.72
CA GLU A 152 14.68 7.65 6.29
C GLU A 152 13.99 8.96 6.69
N GLU A 153 12.68 9.10 6.44
CA GLU A 153 11.92 10.30 6.80
C GLU A 153 11.79 10.49 8.32
N THR A 154 11.51 9.42 9.07
CA THR A 154 11.31 9.52 10.53
C THR A 154 12.62 9.49 11.34
N ASN A 155 13.72 9.07 10.74
CA ASN A 155 14.99 8.75 11.41
C ASN A 155 14.81 7.76 12.59
N CYS A 156 13.80 6.89 12.53
CA CYS A 156 13.45 5.94 13.59
C CYS A 156 14.03 4.55 13.31
N GLU A 157 14.96 4.09 14.14
CA GLU A 157 15.54 2.73 14.03
C GLU A 157 14.62 1.62 14.58
N LYS A 158 13.59 1.96 15.38
CA LYS A 158 12.75 0.98 16.09
C LYS A 158 11.42 0.72 15.37
N VAL A 159 11.48 0.55 14.05
CA VAL A 159 10.32 0.17 13.22
C VAL A 159 10.08 -1.34 13.27
N LYS A 160 8.80 -1.71 13.41
CA LYS A 160 8.31 -3.10 13.43
C LYS A 160 7.34 -3.34 12.28
N ALA A 161 7.77 -4.13 11.30
CA ALA A 161 6.94 -4.56 10.17
C ALA A 161 6.21 -5.87 10.51
N VAL A 162 4.88 -5.81 10.53
CA VAL A 162 3.99 -6.93 10.86
C VAL A 162 3.32 -7.41 9.56
N PHE A 163 3.68 -8.62 9.13
CA PHE A 163 3.20 -9.24 7.90
C PHE A 163 1.93 -10.08 8.12
N PRO A 164 1.18 -10.43 7.04
CA PRO A 164 -0.10 -11.11 7.16
C PRO A 164 -0.05 -12.45 7.93
N ASP A 165 0.97 -13.25 7.68
CA ASP A 165 1.11 -14.60 8.26
C ASP A 165 2.57 -14.96 8.58
N ALA A 166 2.74 -16.07 9.32
CA ALA A 166 4.05 -16.50 9.81
C ALA A 166 4.98 -17.06 8.71
N GLY A 167 4.42 -17.57 7.61
CA GLY A 167 5.17 -18.01 6.44
C GLY A 167 5.77 -16.83 5.69
N ALA A 168 4.98 -15.78 5.43
CA ALA A 168 5.49 -14.52 4.87
C ALA A 168 6.58 -13.91 5.75
N ALA A 169 6.31 -13.75 7.06
CA ALA A 169 7.29 -13.20 8.00
C ALA A 169 8.62 -13.98 8.02
N ALA A 170 8.57 -15.32 8.15
CA ALA A 170 9.78 -16.15 8.19
C ALA A 170 10.54 -16.17 6.86
N LEU A 171 9.85 -16.11 5.73
CA LEU A 171 10.47 -16.00 4.41
C LEU A 171 11.26 -14.69 4.28
N LEU A 172 10.67 -13.58 4.72
CA LEU A 172 11.27 -12.25 4.59
C LEU A 172 12.40 -12.04 5.61
N GLU A 173 12.27 -12.54 6.83
CA GLU A 173 13.37 -12.57 7.82
C GLU A 173 14.58 -13.38 7.32
N TYR A 174 14.36 -14.45 6.55
CA TYR A 174 15.44 -15.19 5.91
C TYR A 174 16.08 -14.44 4.73
N ARG A 175 15.30 -13.67 3.96
CA ARG A 175 15.78 -12.97 2.75
C ARG A 175 16.46 -11.63 3.05
N TRP A 176 15.84 -10.80 3.89
CA TRP A 176 16.28 -9.43 4.19
C TRP A 176 17.07 -9.36 5.50
N LYS A 177 18.23 -10.03 5.54
CA LYS A 177 19.14 -10.04 6.70
C LYS A 177 19.80 -8.68 6.99
N ASP A 178 19.65 -7.77 6.04
CA ASP A 178 20.14 -6.40 6.00
C ASP A 178 19.05 -5.36 6.33
N ALA A 179 17.81 -5.78 6.64
CA ALA A 179 16.71 -4.89 6.97
C ALA A 179 17.02 -4.03 8.21
N SER A 180 16.75 -2.74 8.11
CA SER A 180 16.83 -1.75 9.21
C SER A 180 15.64 -1.82 10.18
N PHE A 181 14.66 -2.70 9.93
CA PHE A 181 13.46 -2.89 10.72
C PHE A 181 13.33 -4.33 11.23
N LYS A 182 12.57 -4.52 12.31
CA LYS A 182 12.23 -5.85 12.81
C LYS A 182 11.00 -6.40 12.08
N ILE A 183 10.99 -7.70 11.83
CA ILE A 183 9.86 -8.42 11.21
C ILE A 183 9.03 -9.14 12.29
N SER A 184 7.73 -9.32 12.05
CA SER A 184 6.83 -10.23 12.79
C SER A 184 5.59 -10.57 11.95
N SER A 185 4.69 -11.39 12.49
CA SER A 185 3.45 -11.84 11.86
C SER A 185 2.21 -11.43 12.66
N LEU A 186 1.11 -11.09 11.99
CA LEU A 186 -0.21 -10.91 12.61
C LEU A 186 -0.74 -12.18 13.30
N SER A 187 -0.13 -13.33 13.05
CA SER A 187 -0.44 -14.61 13.70
C SER A 187 0.41 -14.90 14.95
N ASP A 188 1.40 -14.06 15.26
CA ASP A 188 2.24 -14.25 16.45
C ASP A 188 1.46 -14.00 17.76
N ARG A 189 1.88 -14.68 18.83
CA ARG A 189 1.30 -14.46 20.18
C ARG A 189 1.57 -13.07 20.74
N LYS A 190 2.71 -12.47 20.36
CA LYS A 190 3.14 -11.12 20.72
C LYS A 190 3.80 -10.48 19.50
N PRO A 191 3.00 -9.96 18.55
CA PRO A 191 3.50 -9.45 17.26
C PRO A 191 4.27 -8.13 17.39
N VAL A 192 4.14 -7.43 18.51
CA VAL A 192 4.72 -6.11 18.81
C VAL A 192 5.27 -6.11 20.23
N ASP A 193 6.44 -5.48 20.45
CA ASP A 193 7.01 -5.25 21.77
C ASP A 193 6.84 -3.80 22.25
N ILE A 194 7.07 -3.56 23.55
CA ILE A 194 7.03 -2.25 24.20
C ILE A 194 8.17 -1.35 23.69
N ALA A 195 9.29 -1.96 23.25
CA ALA A 195 10.45 -1.27 22.71
C ALA A 195 10.34 -0.91 21.21
N ASP A 196 9.25 -1.29 20.54
CA ASP A 196 8.99 -0.92 19.15
C ASP A 196 8.28 0.45 19.13
N GLU A 197 8.80 1.42 18.38
CA GLU A 197 8.34 2.82 18.40
C GLU A 197 7.31 3.11 17.32
N ILE A 198 7.51 2.59 16.11
CA ILE A 198 6.57 2.68 14.99
C ILE A 198 6.23 1.26 14.54
N VAL A 199 4.93 0.97 14.38
CA VAL A 199 4.45 -0.30 13.87
C VAL A 199 3.80 -0.12 12.51
N VAL A 200 4.21 -0.94 11.55
CA VAL A 200 3.65 -0.98 10.19
C VAL A 200 3.00 -2.34 9.98
N MET A 201 1.71 -2.36 9.65
CA MET A 201 1.03 -3.56 9.17
C MET A 201 1.05 -3.59 7.65
N VAL A 202 1.64 -4.64 7.08
CA VAL A 202 1.77 -4.82 5.64
C VAL A 202 0.59 -5.63 5.12
N VAL A 203 -0.25 -5.01 4.28
CA VAL A 203 -1.41 -5.59 3.59
C VAL A 203 -2.33 -6.45 4.50
N PRO A 204 -2.82 -5.92 5.65
CA PRO A 204 -3.71 -6.69 6.52
C PRO A 204 -5.07 -6.93 5.86
N ASP A 205 -5.50 -8.20 5.82
CA ASP A 205 -6.74 -8.64 5.17
C ASP A 205 -7.97 -8.63 6.11
N TYR A 206 -9.18 -8.60 5.54
CA TYR A 206 -10.46 -8.59 6.27
C TYR A 206 -10.62 -9.75 7.27
N GLN A 207 -9.97 -10.89 7.04
CA GLN A 207 -9.95 -12.02 7.97
C GLN A 207 -9.16 -11.72 9.25
N MET A 208 -8.17 -10.82 9.16
CA MET A 208 -7.20 -10.51 10.22
C MET A 208 -7.64 -9.34 11.13
N LEU A 209 -8.84 -8.76 10.88
CA LEU A 209 -9.36 -7.59 11.58
C LEU A 209 -9.26 -7.68 13.11
N GLU A 210 -9.53 -8.84 13.70
CA GLU A 210 -9.48 -9.00 15.15
C GLU A 210 -8.05 -8.83 15.71
N ASN A 211 -7.03 -9.31 14.99
CA ASN A 211 -5.64 -9.17 15.38
C ASN A 211 -5.14 -7.74 15.14
N VAL A 212 -5.56 -7.11 14.04
CA VAL A 212 -5.33 -5.68 13.78
C VAL A 212 -5.92 -4.81 14.90
N GLN A 213 -7.14 -5.10 15.36
CA GLN A 213 -7.78 -4.40 16.48
C GLN A 213 -7.03 -4.60 17.80
N LYS A 214 -6.57 -5.83 18.11
CA LYS A 214 -5.76 -6.12 19.30
C LYS A 214 -4.46 -5.31 19.31
N ILE A 215 -3.75 -5.24 18.19
CA ILE A 215 -2.50 -4.48 18.08
C ILE A 215 -2.77 -2.97 18.17
N ALA A 216 -3.80 -2.46 17.48
CA ALA A 216 -4.18 -1.05 17.59
C ALA A 216 -4.54 -0.64 19.03
N ALA A 217 -5.17 -1.54 19.81
CA ALA A 217 -5.40 -1.33 21.23
C ALA A 217 -4.09 -1.36 22.04
N ALA A 218 -3.19 -2.32 21.78
CA ALA A 218 -1.90 -2.46 22.45
C ALA A 218 -0.86 -1.37 22.09
N LEU A 219 -1.17 -0.50 21.12
CA LEU A 219 -0.39 0.69 20.74
C LEU A 219 -1.03 2.00 21.23
N SER A 220 -2.22 1.94 21.83
CA SER A 220 -2.92 3.09 22.39
C SER A 220 -2.45 3.40 23.82
N ASP A 221 -1.14 3.30 24.03
CA ASP A 221 -0.45 3.68 25.27
C ASP A 221 -0.47 5.22 25.45
N ASP A 222 0.11 5.73 26.55
CA ASP A 222 0.31 7.16 26.78
C ASP A 222 1.82 7.48 26.89
N PRO A 223 2.45 8.15 25.91
CA PRO A 223 1.87 8.61 24.64
C PRO A 223 1.58 7.45 23.66
N PRO A 224 0.64 7.61 22.71
CA PRO A 224 0.27 6.56 21.76
C PRO A 224 1.38 6.33 20.74
N ARG A 225 1.66 5.06 20.45
CA ARG A 225 2.71 4.67 19.50
C ARG A 225 2.14 4.58 18.07
N PRO A 226 2.79 5.21 17.07
CA PRO A 226 2.33 5.21 15.69
C PRO A 226 2.03 3.81 15.12
N LEU A 227 0.82 3.66 14.60
CA LEU A 227 0.39 2.51 13.81
C LEU A 227 0.04 2.95 12.39
N ILE A 228 0.79 2.42 11.41
CA ILE A 228 0.54 2.62 9.99
C ILE A 228 0.03 1.31 9.40
N MET A 229 -1.05 1.36 8.62
CA MET A 229 -1.47 0.24 7.77
C MET A 229 -1.14 0.55 6.31
N TRP A 230 -0.29 -0.26 5.70
CA TRP A 230 0.08 -0.14 4.29
C TRP A 230 -0.79 -1.07 3.44
N ASN A 231 -1.53 -0.46 2.51
CA ASN A 231 -2.51 -1.08 1.62
C ASN A 231 -3.50 -2.08 2.29
N PRO A 232 -4.24 -1.68 3.36
CA PRO A 232 -5.13 -2.58 4.10
C PRO A 232 -6.38 -3.00 3.32
N ARG A 233 -6.70 -4.31 3.33
CA ARG A 233 -7.88 -4.90 2.67
C ARG A 233 -8.97 -5.30 3.67
N LEU A 234 -9.19 -4.46 4.69
CA LEU A 234 -10.03 -4.77 5.86
C LEU A 234 -11.55 -4.80 5.60
N ILE A 235 -12.00 -4.46 4.39
CA ILE A 235 -13.38 -4.57 3.93
C ILE A 235 -13.40 -5.60 2.80
N SER A 236 -14.34 -6.54 2.86
CA SER A 236 -14.64 -7.46 1.77
C SER A 236 -16.04 -7.16 1.23
N GLU A 237 -16.15 -7.12 -0.09
CA GLU A 237 -17.41 -6.96 -0.81
C GLU A 237 -18.09 -8.33 -1.00
N ASP A 238 -17.31 -9.36 -1.35
CA ASP A 238 -17.79 -10.72 -1.65
C ASP A 238 -18.28 -11.51 -0.42
N VAL A 239 -17.65 -11.29 0.75
CA VAL A 239 -18.09 -11.99 1.96
C VAL A 239 -19.37 -11.33 2.48
N GLY A 240 -20.43 -12.14 2.58
CA GLY A 240 -21.74 -11.81 3.14
C GLY A 240 -21.75 -11.54 4.65
N VAL A 241 -20.76 -10.80 5.17
CA VAL A 241 -20.72 -10.37 6.57
C VAL A 241 -21.93 -9.50 6.91
N GLY A 242 -22.59 -9.83 8.02
CA GLY A 242 -23.78 -9.10 8.48
C GLY A 242 -23.51 -7.61 8.73
N PHE A 243 -24.57 -6.79 8.65
CA PHE A 243 -24.51 -5.33 8.75
C PHE A 243 -23.67 -4.81 9.92
N ASN A 244 -23.76 -5.45 11.09
CA ASN A 244 -23.02 -5.07 12.29
C ASN A 244 -21.49 -5.20 12.11
N VAL A 245 -21.01 -6.24 11.43
CA VAL A 245 -19.58 -6.44 11.16
C VAL A 245 -19.07 -5.38 10.17
N ARG A 246 -19.86 -5.07 9.14
CA ARG A 246 -19.57 -3.97 8.20
C ARG A 246 -19.51 -2.61 8.92
N LYS A 247 -20.44 -2.35 9.85
CA LYS A 247 -20.46 -1.13 10.67
C LYS A 247 -19.24 -1.05 11.60
N LEU A 248 -18.87 -2.15 12.27
CA LEU A 248 -17.69 -2.23 13.15
C LEU A 248 -16.39 -1.98 12.37
N ARG A 249 -16.24 -2.59 11.19
CA ARG A 249 -15.10 -2.35 10.28
C ARG A 249 -14.98 -0.87 9.90
N ARG A 250 -16.06 -0.23 9.44
CA ARG A 250 -16.05 1.20 9.10
C ARG A 250 -15.72 2.09 10.30
N TYR A 251 -16.29 1.79 11.48
CA TYR A 251 -15.99 2.53 12.71
C TYR A 251 -14.50 2.43 13.08
N PHE A 252 -13.93 1.23 13.06
CA PHE A 252 -12.51 1.04 13.33
C PHE A 252 -11.63 1.80 12.33
N LEU A 253 -11.90 1.66 11.02
CA LEU A 253 -11.17 2.37 9.97
C LEU A 253 -11.29 3.90 10.07
N SER A 254 -12.43 4.43 10.52
CA SER A 254 -12.60 5.87 10.76
C SER A 254 -11.74 6.44 11.90
N THR A 255 -11.04 5.59 12.67
CA THR A 255 -10.04 6.04 13.67
C THR A 255 -8.64 6.26 13.08
N PHE A 256 -8.46 6.01 11.79
CA PHE A 256 -7.20 6.23 11.07
C PHE A 256 -7.32 7.40 10.10
N THR A 257 -6.25 8.17 9.96
CA THR A 257 -6.12 9.17 8.90
C THR A 257 -5.55 8.50 7.65
N THR A 258 -6.22 8.61 6.50
CA THR A 258 -5.58 8.29 5.21
C THR A 258 -4.48 9.33 4.96
N VAL A 259 -3.21 8.93 5.07
CA VAL A 259 -2.06 9.83 4.87
C VAL A 259 -1.66 9.89 3.41
N TYR A 260 -1.79 8.78 2.69
CA TYR A 260 -1.52 8.68 1.27
C TYR A 260 -2.64 7.88 0.57
N SER A 261 -3.07 8.36 -0.59
CA SER A 261 -4.03 7.68 -1.46
C SER A 261 -3.70 7.98 -2.92
N MET A 262 -3.56 6.95 -3.74
CA MET A 262 -3.46 7.11 -5.21
C MET A 262 -4.45 6.18 -5.90
N ARG A 263 -5.39 6.75 -6.63
CA ARG A 263 -6.45 6.04 -7.36
C ARG A 263 -6.60 6.59 -8.78
N PRO A 264 -6.02 5.91 -9.79
CA PRO A 264 -6.34 6.17 -11.19
C PRO A 264 -7.83 5.93 -11.47
N LEU A 265 -8.40 6.72 -12.39
CA LEU A 265 -9.78 6.66 -12.84
C LEU A 265 -9.85 6.71 -14.39
N PRO A 266 -11.00 6.43 -15.02
CA PRO A 266 -11.14 6.46 -16.47
C PRO A 266 -10.94 7.84 -17.11
N SER A 267 -11.17 8.90 -16.35
CA SER A 267 -11.13 10.30 -16.80
C SER A 267 -10.03 11.13 -16.11
N GLY A 268 -9.11 10.50 -15.37
CA GLY A 268 -8.09 11.18 -14.58
C GLY A 268 -7.67 10.41 -13.34
N ALA A 269 -7.47 11.08 -12.19
CA ALA A 269 -7.04 10.44 -10.95
C ALA A 269 -7.56 11.15 -9.69
N VAL A 270 -7.64 10.42 -8.58
CA VAL A 270 -7.79 10.97 -7.22
C VAL A 270 -6.51 10.68 -6.45
N PHE A 271 -5.92 11.70 -5.86
CA PHE A 271 -4.63 11.66 -5.19
C PHE A 271 -4.67 12.36 -3.84
N ARG A 272 -3.82 11.91 -2.92
CA ARG A 272 -3.52 12.57 -1.66
C ARG A 272 -2.14 12.14 -1.18
N ALA A 273 -1.31 13.09 -0.77
CA ALA A 273 -0.12 12.85 0.04
C ALA A 273 -0.09 13.88 1.18
N TYR A 274 0.04 13.43 2.43
CA TYR A 274 0.20 14.31 3.59
C TYR A 274 1.51 15.12 3.47
N PRO A 275 1.55 16.43 3.82
CA PRO A 275 0.50 17.24 4.47
C PRO A 275 -0.56 17.84 3.53
N GLY A 276 -0.49 17.55 2.23
CA GLY A 276 -1.41 18.07 1.21
C GLY A 276 -2.86 17.62 1.34
N LEU A 277 -3.73 18.36 0.65
CA LEU A 277 -5.16 18.09 0.51
C LEU A 277 -5.43 16.91 -0.44
N TRP A 278 -6.70 16.48 -0.50
CA TRP A 278 -7.15 15.61 -1.58
C TRP A 278 -7.17 16.40 -2.88
N LYS A 279 -6.61 15.83 -3.95
CA LYS A 279 -6.61 16.41 -5.29
C LYS A 279 -7.35 15.49 -6.24
N VAL A 280 -8.16 16.07 -7.12
CA VAL A 280 -8.74 15.38 -8.28
C VAL A 280 -8.06 15.96 -9.51
N PHE A 281 -7.67 15.08 -10.43
CA PHE A 281 -7.02 15.41 -11.68
C PHE A 281 -7.85 14.91 -12.86
N TYR A 282 -7.79 15.60 -13.99
CA TYR A 282 -8.25 15.11 -15.30
C TYR A 282 -7.07 14.52 -16.09
N ASP A 283 -7.35 13.54 -16.94
CA ASP A 283 -6.46 13.16 -18.04
C ASP A 283 -6.29 14.36 -18.99
N ASP A 284 -5.05 14.76 -19.28
CA ASP A 284 -4.78 15.79 -20.29
C ASP A 284 -5.05 15.21 -21.70
N LYS A 285 -6.08 15.74 -22.39
CA LYS A 285 -6.47 15.32 -23.74
C LYS A 285 -5.38 15.64 -24.78
N ASP A 286 -4.63 16.73 -24.59
CA ASP A 286 -3.66 17.27 -25.54
C ASP A 286 -2.25 16.73 -25.29
N ARG A 287 -1.92 16.35 -24.05
CA ARG A 287 -0.63 15.79 -23.63
C ARG A 287 -0.79 14.38 -23.03
N PRO A 288 -0.76 13.31 -23.86
CA PRO A 288 -0.98 11.94 -23.38
C PRO A 288 -0.02 11.50 -22.28
N GLY A 289 -0.56 11.15 -21.11
CA GLY A 289 0.20 10.71 -19.95
C GLY A 289 0.51 11.84 -18.95
N ARG A 290 -0.05 13.03 -19.16
CA ARG A 290 -0.06 14.14 -18.19
C ARG A 290 -1.45 14.34 -17.61
N TYR A 291 -1.48 15.06 -16.50
CA TYR A 291 -2.69 15.35 -15.74
C TYR A 291 -2.89 16.86 -15.57
N LEU A 292 -4.14 17.29 -15.39
CA LEU A 292 -4.52 18.67 -15.10
C LEU A 292 -5.27 18.71 -13.77
N LEU A 293 -4.90 19.62 -12.86
CA LEU A 293 -5.53 19.73 -11.55
C LEU A 293 -6.98 20.22 -11.70
N ALA A 294 -7.95 19.36 -11.37
CA ALA A 294 -9.37 19.67 -11.46
C ALA A 294 -9.87 20.45 -10.24
N LYS A 295 -9.53 19.95 -9.04
CA LYS A 295 -10.05 20.47 -7.77
C LYS A 295 -9.23 19.96 -6.58
N GLU A 296 -9.08 20.81 -5.56
CA GLU A 296 -8.59 20.41 -4.23
C GLU A 296 -9.76 20.34 -3.23
N LEU A 297 -9.72 19.34 -2.34
CA LEU A 297 -10.76 19.06 -1.33
C LEU A 297 -10.12 18.72 0.03
N ILE A 298 -10.80 19.14 1.10
CA ILE A 298 -10.35 18.86 2.49
C ILE A 298 -10.60 17.39 2.85
N SER A 299 -11.71 16.82 2.38
CA SER A 299 -12.13 15.43 2.59
C SER A 299 -11.98 14.58 1.32
N ARG A 300 -11.98 13.25 1.49
CA ARG A 300 -12.01 12.30 0.38
C ARG A 300 -13.25 12.58 -0.48
N PRO A 301 -13.12 12.80 -1.79
CA PRO A 301 -14.29 12.99 -2.66
C PRO A 301 -15.10 11.69 -2.73
N ASP A 302 -16.42 11.79 -2.63
CA ASP A 302 -17.32 10.66 -2.82
C ASP A 302 -17.72 10.47 -4.30
N ALA A 303 -18.59 9.50 -4.59
CA ALA A 303 -19.01 9.22 -5.97
C ALA A 303 -19.77 10.40 -6.61
N GLY A 304 -20.53 11.17 -5.83
CA GLY A 304 -21.26 12.34 -6.30
C GLY A 304 -20.35 13.56 -6.47
N ASP A 305 -19.37 13.76 -5.57
CA ASP A 305 -18.32 14.76 -5.77
C ASP A 305 -17.59 14.53 -7.10
N LEU A 306 -17.19 13.27 -7.36
CA LEU A 306 -16.50 12.89 -8.60
C LEU A 306 -17.42 13.03 -9.83
N GLU A 307 -18.70 12.67 -9.73
CA GLU A 307 -19.68 12.88 -10.80
C GLU A 307 -19.85 14.36 -11.14
N ILE A 308 -19.90 15.26 -10.15
CA ILE A 308 -19.98 16.71 -10.38
C ILE A 308 -18.68 17.23 -11.01
N ILE A 309 -17.51 16.79 -10.52
CA ILE A 309 -16.21 17.24 -11.04
C ILE A 309 -16.05 16.78 -12.50
N PHE A 310 -16.20 15.49 -12.80
CA PHE A 310 -16.06 14.98 -14.17
C PHE A 310 -17.22 15.37 -15.09
N GLY A 311 -18.44 15.50 -14.57
CA GLY A 311 -19.64 15.88 -15.33
C GLY A 311 -19.59 17.30 -15.88
N ASN A 312 -19.05 18.24 -15.10
CA ASN A 312 -18.81 19.63 -15.55
C ASN A 312 -17.87 19.74 -16.78
N VAL A 313 -17.16 18.67 -17.14
CA VAL A 313 -16.32 18.58 -18.35
C VAL A 313 -17.05 17.84 -19.49
N ALA A 314 -18.02 16.99 -19.18
CA ALA A 314 -18.85 16.28 -20.17
C ALA A 314 -19.88 17.20 -20.84
N ASP A 315 -20.40 18.21 -20.15
CA ASP A 315 -21.35 19.19 -20.74
C ASP A 315 -20.75 20.05 -21.87
N SER A 316 -19.46 19.88 -22.21
CA SER A 316 -18.82 20.47 -23.39
C SER A 316 -18.63 19.53 -24.59
N ASP A 317 -18.73 18.20 -24.44
CA ASP A 317 -18.53 17.21 -25.53
C ASP A 317 -19.46 16.00 -25.38
N GLN A 318 -20.16 15.62 -26.46
CA GLN A 318 -21.28 14.66 -26.48
C GLN A 318 -21.03 13.29 -25.80
N ASP A 319 -22.06 12.80 -25.09
CA ASP A 319 -22.11 11.48 -24.40
C ASP A 319 -21.58 10.30 -25.24
N PRO A 320 -20.51 9.61 -24.78
CA PRO A 320 -20.10 8.31 -25.31
C PRO A 320 -20.70 7.15 -24.48
N SER A 321 -20.84 5.99 -25.12
CA SER A 321 -21.61 4.86 -24.61
C SER A 321 -20.93 4.11 -23.45
N PHE A 322 -21.67 3.23 -22.77
CA PHE A 322 -21.13 2.41 -21.66
C PHE A 322 -19.95 1.51 -22.06
N LEU A 323 -19.83 1.14 -23.35
CA LEU A 323 -18.68 0.38 -23.85
C LEU A 323 -17.44 1.27 -24.04
N ASP A 324 -17.64 2.53 -24.44
CA ASP A 324 -16.57 3.52 -24.54
C ASP A 324 -16.02 3.89 -23.16
N LYS A 325 -16.88 3.91 -22.13
CA LYS A 325 -16.43 4.05 -20.73
C LYS A 325 -15.55 2.88 -20.29
N ALA A 326 -15.86 1.64 -20.68
CA ALA A 326 -15.03 0.46 -20.38
C ALA A 326 -13.69 0.47 -21.16
N ALA A 327 -13.70 0.86 -22.44
CA ALA A 327 -12.48 1.08 -23.21
C ALA A 327 -11.64 2.26 -22.68
N GLY A 328 -12.30 3.29 -22.14
CA GLY A 328 -11.70 4.40 -21.40
C GLY A 328 -10.94 3.92 -20.17
N VAL A 329 -11.54 3.05 -19.33
CA VAL A 329 -10.87 2.46 -18.15
C VAL A 329 -9.59 1.73 -18.53
N LEU A 330 -9.62 0.92 -19.61
CA LEU A 330 -8.45 0.16 -20.04
C LEU A 330 -7.39 1.03 -20.72
N SER A 331 -7.80 2.07 -21.46
CA SER A 331 -6.87 2.98 -22.12
C SER A 331 -6.25 4.00 -21.17
N SER A 332 -6.98 4.52 -20.17
CA SER A 332 -6.42 5.33 -19.09
C SER A 332 -5.51 4.48 -18.21
N LEU A 333 -5.85 3.22 -17.91
CA LEU A 333 -4.95 2.29 -17.21
C LEU A 333 -3.67 2.03 -18.02
N THR A 334 -3.79 1.80 -19.34
CA THR A 334 -2.62 1.59 -20.22
C THR A 334 -1.79 2.87 -20.39
N ARG A 335 -2.42 4.06 -20.36
CA ARG A 335 -1.76 5.36 -20.46
C ARG A 335 -1.08 5.75 -19.14
N PHE A 336 -1.71 5.49 -18.00
CA PHE A 336 -1.11 5.59 -16.68
C PHE A 336 0.08 4.62 -16.59
N MET A 337 -0.11 3.32 -16.86
CA MET A 337 0.96 2.32 -17.02
C MET A 337 2.12 2.84 -17.87
N LYS A 338 1.84 3.47 -19.02
CA LYS A 338 2.86 3.99 -19.92
C LYS A 338 3.54 5.28 -19.45
N ALA A 339 2.86 6.10 -18.66
CA ALA A 339 3.48 7.22 -17.94
C ALA A 339 4.39 6.69 -16.82
N ILE A 340 3.99 5.60 -16.15
CA ILE A 340 4.64 5.06 -14.95
C ILE A 340 5.67 3.93 -15.16
N SER A 341 5.94 3.53 -16.41
CA SER A 341 6.77 2.37 -16.76
C SER A 341 8.12 2.75 -17.40
N LYS A 342 8.59 3.99 -17.24
CA LYS A 342 9.64 4.55 -18.10
C LYS A 342 10.91 5.00 -17.36
#